data_AF-T1GU77-F1
#
_entry.id   AF-T1GU77-F1
#
_cell.length_a   1.000
_cell.length_b   1.000
_cell.length_c   1.000
_cell.angle_alpha   90.00
_cell.angle_beta   90.00
_cell.angle_gamma   90.00
#
_symmetry.space_group_name_H-M   'P 1'
#
loop_
_entity.id
_entity.type
_entity.pdbx_description
1 polymer ?
#
loop_
_entity_poly.entity_id
_entity_poly.type
_entity_poly.pdbx_seq_one_letter_code
_entity_poly.pdbx_strand_id
1 'polypeptide(L)'
;MKKKSKSKKRGLQLRERDESKELVQAPHSFVIARGFACPYINDLVKDFRKVLEPFTAANLKEKKNNKIKDYISLAGVFHVSHLCIFNKASNQLSFKVVKTPRGPTLTFK
;
A
#
# COMPACT_ATOMS: atom_id res chain seq x y z
N MET A 1 -19.83 -3.10 -39.34
CA MET A 1 -20.31 -3.01 -37.94
C MET A 1 -19.31 -3.72 -37.02
N LYS A 2 -18.51 -3.01 -36.22
CA LYS A 2 -17.52 -3.62 -35.29
C LYS A 2 -18.05 -3.55 -33.86
N LYS A 3 -18.34 -4.72 -33.26
CA LYS A 3 -18.79 -4.88 -31.87
C LYS A 3 -17.67 -4.46 -30.91
N LYS A 4 -17.85 -3.35 -30.19
CA LYS A 4 -17.03 -2.98 -29.02
C LYS A 4 -17.29 -3.98 -27.90
N SER A 5 -16.27 -4.73 -27.49
CA SER A 5 -16.32 -5.59 -26.31
C SER A 5 -16.38 -4.71 -25.05
N LYS A 6 -17.46 -4.83 -24.27
CA LYS A 6 -17.60 -4.22 -22.95
C LYS A 6 -16.57 -4.88 -22.01
N SER A 7 -15.46 -4.20 -21.75
CA SER A 7 -14.53 -4.61 -20.69
C SER A 7 -15.29 -4.58 -19.35
N LYS A 8 -15.36 -5.75 -18.70
CA LYS A 8 -16.00 -6.00 -17.41
C LYS A 8 -15.45 -5.03 -16.37
N LYS A 9 -16.24 -4.02 -15.97
CA LYS A 9 -16.04 -3.28 -14.72
C LYS A 9 -16.23 -4.25 -13.55
N ARG A 10 -15.16 -4.96 -13.17
CA ARG A 10 -15.12 -5.92 -12.05
C ARG A 10 -14.03 -5.56 -11.03
N GLY A 11 -13.80 -4.27 -10.80
CA GLY A 11 -12.95 -3.79 -9.72
C GLY A 11 -13.67 -2.65 -9.01
N LEU A 12 -13.69 -2.70 -7.68
CA LEU A 12 -14.32 -1.74 -6.77
C LEU A 12 -15.84 -1.95 -6.54
N GLN A 13 -16.23 -3.15 -6.11
CA GLN A 13 -17.28 -3.26 -5.09
C GLN A 13 -16.60 -3.74 -3.81
N LEU A 14 -15.88 -2.82 -3.16
CA LEU A 14 -15.42 -3.02 -1.79
C LEU A 14 -16.66 -2.84 -0.93
N ARG A 15 -17.09 -3.93 -0.30
CA ARG A 15 -18.21 -3.94 0.64
C ARG A 15 -17.89 -2.94 1.74
N GLU A 16 -18.69 -1.88 1.86
CA GLU A 16 -18.75 -1.09 3.08
C GLU A 16 -19.20 -2.04 4.19
N ARG A 17 -18.24 -2.68 4.86
CA ARG A 17 -18.51 -3.21 6.19
C ARG A 17 -18.57 -1.97 7.06
N ASP A 18 -19.67 -1.85 7.78
CA ASP A 18 -19.87 -0.83 8.80
C ASP A 18 -18.83 -1.09 9.92
N GLU A 19 -17.61 -0.64 9.70
CA GLU A 19 -16.51 -0.75 10.67
C GLU A 19 -16.79 0.25 11.80
N SER A 20 -16.67 -0.21 13.04
CA SER A 20 -16.85 0.64 14.21
C SER A 20 -15.95 1.88 14.11
N LYS A 21 -16.50 3.06 14.41
CA LYS A 21 -15.82 4.37 14.25
C LYS A 21 -14.43 4.42 14.88
N GLU A 22 -14.21 3.69 15.97
CA GLU A 22 -12.93 3.56 16.66
C GLU A 22 -11.86 2.86 15.80
N LEU A 23 -12.24 1.85 15.02
CA LEU A 23 -11.33 1.16 14.10
C LEU A 23 -10.97 2.07 12.92
N VAL A 24 -11.95 2.76 12.35
CA VAL A 24 -11.73 3.71 11.24
C VAL A 24 -10.79 4.86 11.64
N GLN A 25 -10.85 5.29 12.89
CA GLN A 25 -10.01 6.35 13.42
C GLN A 25 -8.58 5.88 13.78
N ALA A 26 -8.39 4.57 13.94
CA ALA A 26 -7.06 4.01 14.19
C ALA A 26 -6.13 4.25 12.98
N PRO A 27 -4.83 4.49 13.23
CA PRO A 27 -3.90 4.77 12.16
C PRO A 27 -3.59 3.50 11.35
N HIS A 28 -4.28 3.32 10.24
CA HIS A 28 -3.99 2.23 9.33
C HIS A 28 -2.73 2.49 8.51
N SER A 29 -2.01 1.42 8.19
CA SER A 29 -0.77 1.50 7.43
C SER A 29 -0.70 0.56 6.23
N PHE A 30 -0.01 1.00 5.18
CA PHE A 30 0.42 0.14 4.08
C PHE A 30 1.93 0.02 4.07
N VAL A 31 2.43 -1.21 3.97
CA VAL A 31 3.86 -1.49 3.81
C VAL A 31 4.08 -2.09 2.44
N ILE A 32 4.91 -1.44 1.61
CA ILE A 32 5.22 -1.89 0.26
C ILE A 32 6.72 -1.89 -0.02
N ALA A 33 7.16 -2.78 -0.92
CA ALA A 33 8.48 -2.75 -1.54
C ALA A 33 8.40 -2.19 -2.97
N ARG A 34 9.49 -1.56 -3.40
CA ARG A 34 9.66 -1.00 -4.74
C ARG A 34 11.10 -1.09 -5.19
N GLY A 35 11.30 -1.17 -6.50
CA GLY A 35 12.60 -1.10 -7.14
C GLY A 35 13.08 -2.47 -7.58
N PHE A 36 14.38 -2.71 -7.49
CA PHE A 36 14.96 -4.00 -7.87
C PHE A 36 14.47 -5.11 -6.94
N ALA A 37 14.16 -6.26 -7.53
CA ALA A 37 13.72 -7.42 -6.76
C ALA A 37 14.88 -7.94 -5.90
N CYS A 38 14.67 -7.96 -4.58
CA CYS A 38 15.61 -8.49 -3.61
C CYS A 38 14.81 -9.36 -2.63
N PRO A 39 15.10 -10.67 -2.51
CA PRO A 39 14.35 -11.57 -1.63
C PRO A 39 14.27 -11.07 -0.18
N TYR A 40 15.40 -10.57 0.36
CA TYR A 40 15.50 -10.08 1.73
C TYR A 40 14.57 -8.91 2.04
N ILE A 41 14.25 -8.06 1.05
CA ILE A 41 13.33 -6.94 1.25
C ILE A 41 11.89 -7.44 1.39
N ASN A 42 11.53 -8.49 0.66
CA ASN A 42 10.19 -9.06 0.76
C ASN A 42 9.97 -9.68 2.15
N ASP A 43 11.01 -10.30 2.71
CA ASP A 43 10.92 -10.85 4.07
C ASP A 43 10.89 -9.74 5.11
N LEU A 44 11.70 -8.68 4.94
CA LEU A 44 11.61 -7.47 5.76
C LEU A 44 10.23 -6.83 5.72
N VAL A 45 9.59 -6.75 4.55
CA VAL A 45 8.22 -6.23 4.42
C VAL A 45 7.22 -7.10 5.20
N LYS A 46 7.34 -8.43 5.12
CA LYS A 46 6.47 -9.33 5.88
C LYS A 46 6.64 -9.12 7.38
N ASP A 47 7.87 -9.01 7.85
CA ASP A 47 8.14 -8.82 9.28
C ASP A 47 7.68 -7.44 9.76
N PHE A 48 7.88 -6.40 8.95
CA PHE A 48 7.38 -5.06 9.26
C PHE A 48 5.85 -5.01 9.30
N ARG A 49 5.17 -5.80 8.45
CA ARG A 49 3.71 -5.94 8.51
C ARG A 49 3.27 -6.58 9.83
N LYS A 50 3.96 -7.63 10.31
CA LYS A 50 3.67 -8.26 11.61
C LYS A 50 3.88 -7.29 12.77
N VAL A 51 4.93 -6.47 12.74
CA VAL A 51 5.19 -5.46 13.78
C VAL A 51 4.10 -4.39 13.82
N LEU A 52 3.53 -4.05 12.67
CA LEU A 52 2.47 -3.05 12.55
C LEU A 52 1.04 -3.63 12.59
N GLU A 53 0.88 -4.91 12.94
CA GLU A 53 -0.44 -5.48 13.22
C GLU A 53 -1.04 -4.82 14.48
N PRO A 54 -2.38 -4.64 14.56
CA PRO A 54 -3.41 -5.22 13.68
C PRO A 54 -3.84 -4.32 12.50
N PHE A 55 -3.47 -3.04 12.48
CA PHE A 55 -4.02 -2.03 11.55
C PHE A 55 -3.30 -1.94 10.20
N THR A 56 -2.66 -3.04 9.79
CA THR A 56 -1.83 -3.09 8.58
C THR A 56 -2.33 -4.14 7.62
N ALA A 57 -2.33 -3.83 6.33
CA ALA A 57 -2.76 -4.77 5.30
C ALA A 57 -1.72 -5.90 5.09
N ALA A 58 -1.78 -6.94 5.93
CA ALA A 58 -0.86 -8.08 5.90
C ALA A 58 -0.83 -8.78 4.53
N ASN A 59 -2.00 -8.95 3.91
CA ASN A 59 -2.20 -9.66 2.65
C ASN A 59 -2.11 -8.79 1.39
N LEU A 60 -1.61 -7.55 1.51
CA LEU A 60 -1.43 -6.67 0.36
C LEU A 60 -0.46 -7.30 -0.65
N LYS A 61 -0.97 -7.59 -1.85
CA LYS A 61 -0.17 -8.17 -2.95
C LYS A 61 0.33 -7.07 -3.88
N GLU A 62 1.63 -6.83 -3.82
CA GLU A 62 2.31 -5.86 -4.66
C GLU A 62 2.53 -6.43 -6.06
N LYS A 63 2.03 -5.74 -7.09
CA LYS A 63 2.31 -6.07 -8.49
C LYS A 63 3.37 -5.10 -9.03
N LYS A 64 4.22 -5.58 -9.94
CA LYS A 64 5.23 -4.75 -10.62
C LYS A 64 4.65 -3.53 -11.34
N ASN A 65 3.39 -3.63 -11.78
CA ASN A 65 2.70 -2.54 -12.49
C ASN A 65 2.09 -1.49 -11.56
N ASN A 66 1.97 -1.77 -10.26
CA ASN A 66 1.36 -0.83 -9.32
C ASN A 66 2.29 0.36 -9.09
N LYS A 67 1.76 1.57 -9.28
CA LYS A 67 2.45 2.82 -8.98
C LYS A 67 2.10 3.29 -7.58
N ILE A 68 2.93 4.16 -6.99
CA ILE A 68 2.66 4.78 -5.68
C ILE A 68 1.30 5.48 -5.67
N LYS A 69 0.91 6.10 -6.80
CA LYS A 69 -0.40 6.75 -6.98
C LYS A 69 -1.57 5.80 -6.74
N ASP A 70 -1.44 4.54 -7.15
CA ASP A 70 -2.50 3.54 -6.97
C ASP A 70 -2.71 3.23 -5.48
N TYR A 71 -1.64 3.13 -4.70
CA TYR A 71 -1.72 2.94 -3.25
C TYR A 71 -2.30 4.16 -2.54
N ILE A 72 -1.97 5.38 -2.97
CA ILE A 72 -2.56 6.62 -2.43
C ILE A 72 -4.06 6.68 -2.73
N SER A 73 -4.48 6.30 -3.94
CA SER A 73 -5.91 6.23 -4.28
C SER A 73 -6.66 5.20 -3.43
N LEU A 74 -6.04 4.06 -3.13
CA LEU A 74 -6.62 3.05 -2.23
C LEU A 74 -6.59 3.47 -0.77
N ALA A 75 -5.61 4.27 -0.35
CA ALA A 75 -5.48 4.71 1.03
C ALA A 75 -6.73 5.45 1.54
N GLY A 76 -7.40 6.22 0.68
CA GLY A 76 -8.64 6.88 1.04
C GLY A 76 -9.80 5.91 1.31
N VAL A 77 -9.84 4.78 0.60
CA VAL A 77 -10.90 3.76 0.74
C VAL A 77 -10.67 2.85 1.94
N PHE A 78 -9.41 2.59 2.29
CA PHE A 78 -9.01 1.75 3.42
C PHE A 78 -8.64 2.55 4.68
N HIS A 79 -8.95 3.84 4.71
CA HIS A 79 -8.62 4.74 5.84
C HIS A 79 -7.14 4.71 6.27
N VAL A 80 -6.25 4.49 5.30
CA VAL A 80 -4.80 4.43 5.53
C VAL A 80 -4.22 5.82 5.74
N SER A 81 -3.57 5.97 6.88
CA SER A 81 -2.93 7.20 7.32
C SER A 81 -1.45 7.26 6.97
N HIS A 82 -0.77 6.10 6.95
CA HIS A 82 0.67 6.01 6.73
C HIS A 82 1.01 4.98 5.63
N LEU A 83 1.93 5.36 4.74
CA LEU A 83 2.49 4.48 3.72
C LEU A 83 3.99 4.34 3.96
N CYS A 84 4.40 3.12 4.29
CA CYS A 84 5.78 2.69 4.48
C CYS A 84 6.29 2.06 3.18
N ILE A 85 7.38 2.59 2.62
CA ILE A 85 7.91 2.19 1.32
C ILE A 85 9.37 1.80 1.47
N PHE A 86 9.68 0.53 1.25
CA PHE A 86 11.05 0.08 1.05
C PHE A 86 11.40 0.25 -0.43
N ASN A 87 12.36 1.10 -0.74
CA ASN A 87 12.78 1.40 -2.10
C ASN A 87 14.24 0.98 -2.30
N LYS A 88 14.44 -0.04 -3.13
CA LYS A 88 15.76 -0.53 -3.52
C LYS A 88 16.19 0.10 -4.85
N ALA A 89 17.15 1.01 -4.77
CA ALA A 89 17.93 1.44 -5.93
C ALA A 89 19.05 0.43 -6.21
N SER A 90 19.76 0.60 -7.33
CA SER A 90 20.89 -0.27 -7.71
C SER A 90 21.89 -0.41 -6.56
N ASN A 91 22.35 0.72 -6.02
CA ASN A 91 23.42 0.74 -5.01
C ASN A 91 22.96 1.06 -3.56
N GLN A 92 21.67 1.37 -3.34
CA GLN A 92 21.20 1.84 -2.03
C GLN A 92 19.82 1.29 -1.71
N LEU A 93 19.58 0.95 -0.45
CA LEU A 93 18.26 0.72 0.10
C LEU A 93 17.81 2.01 0.76
N SER A 94 16.53 2.35 0.65
CA SER A 94 15.96 3.50 1.31
C SER A 94 14.60 3.13 1.86
N PHE A 95 14.28 3.63 3.04
CA PHE A 95 12.97 3.45 3.64
C PHE A 95 12.26 4.81 3.70
N LYS A 96 11.00 4.86 3.27
CA LYS A 96 10.21 6.08 3.29
C LYS A 96 8.95 5.88 4.10
N VAL A 97 8.63 6.85 4.95
CA VAL A 97 7.36 6.91 5.67
C VAL A 97 6.62 8.14 5.19
N VAL A 98 5.47 7.93 4.58
CA VAL A 98 4.65 8.96 3.95
C VAL A 98 3.34 9.08 4.72
N LYS A 99 2.92 10.30 5.05
CA LYS A 99 1.59 10.57 5.56
C LYS A 99 0.61 10.81 4.41
N THR A 100 -0.45 10.01 4.32
CA THR A 100 -1.50 10.09 3.28
C THR A 100 -2.76 10.81 3.80
N PRO A 101 -3.53 11.50 2.94
CA PRO A 101 -3.31 11.77 1.51
C PRO A 101 -2.40 13.00 1.26
N ARG A 102 -2.30 13.91 2.22
CA ARG A 102 -1.37 15.05 2.22
C ARG A 102 -0.57 15.04 3.51
N GLY A 103 0.74 15.17 3.39
CA GLY A 103 1.61 15.22 4.55
C GLY A 103 3.09 15.09 4.19
N PRO A 104 3.96 15.18 5.20
CA PRO A 104 5.39 15.05 5.00
C PRO A 104 5.78 13.62 4.61
N THR A 105 6.97 13.52 4.01
CA THR A 105 7.62 12.24 3.73
C THR A 105 8.97 12.22 4.43
N LEU A 106 9.15 11.27 5.33
CA LEU A 106 10.44 10.98 5.95
C LEU A 106 11.17 9.96 5.07
N THR A 107 12.46 10.18 4.84
CA THR A 107 13.31 9.26 4.08
C THR A 107 14.52 8.89 4.90
N PHE A 108 14.71 7.59 5.10
CA PHE A 108 15.83 6.97 5.77
C PHE A 108 16.71 6.26 4.73
N LYS A 109 18.02 6.31 4.93
CA LYS A 109 19.04 5.65 4.11
C LYS A 109 19.65 4.52 4.91
#